data_AF-A0A3D5YYH5-F1
#
_entry.id   AF-A0A3D5YYH5-F1
#
_cell.length_a   1.000
_cell.length_b   1.000
_cell.length_c   1.000
_cell.angle_alpha   90.00
_cell.angle_beta   90.00
_cell.angle_gamma   90.00
#
_symmetry.space_group_name_H-M   'P 1'
#
loop_
_entity.id
_entity.type
_entity.pdbx_description
1 polymer ?
#
loop_
_entity_poly.entity_id
_entity_poly.type
_entity_poly.pdbx_seq_one_letter_code
_entity_poly.pdbx_strand_id
1 'polypeptide(L)'
;MKYIILFLALLLFTHKSEAQFSKFFTEKTLRLDYYHCGNASSEQFFFDELIEEPFWAGSRINLIDTNGYGNHFVEVRTPETGKLIFSRGYCTLFGEWRTTPEAKITNRCYPESVVMPFPREKVVVSITGRNSDGVFEKMFEYTVDPKSYFIKKERENLPVFDVVNSGDPAEKVDIVLLPEGYTEGQKELFEKDCNEFAKEFFRYAPFSKNKSNINIRGVWAASKQEGPSIPGENIWNKTYLKASYYTFDSERYLMVDDFQGIRDVAGNAPYDYIYILANTDKYGGGGIYNFYGISAAHHFNETGKIYIHEFGHLFAGLGDEYIGGVEYSDFYQVHVEPWEPNLTTLVDFDKKWKNMLPEGAPVPSPEKQWKEKKIGVYEGAGYVSKGVYRPWVNCLMNNLHTIDVFCPVCDKAIQDMINFNCK
;
A
#
# COMPACT_ATOMS: atom_id res chain seq x y z
N MET A 1 -2.29 43.81 -0.68
CA MET A 1 -2.70 43.37 0.69
C MET A 1 -3.30 41.97 0.74
N LYS A 2 -4.35 41.62 -0.03
CA LYS A 2 -4.94 40.24 -0.01
C LYS A 2 -3.93 39.11 -0.30
N TYR A 3 -3.05 39.28 -1.29
CA TYR A 3 -2.02 38.28 -1.61
C TYR A 3 -0.91 38.16 -0.55
N ILE A 4 -0.61 39.25 0.16
CA ILE A 4 0.39 39.26 1.25
C ILE A 4 -0.18 38.57 2.50
N ILE A 5 -1.46 38.76 2.80
CA ILE A 5 -2.16 38.09 3.91
C ILE A 5 -2.31 36.59 3.64
N LEU A 6 -2.60 36.19 2.40
CA LEU A 6 -2.66 34.78 2.02
C LEU A 6 -1.28 34.10 2.14
N PHE A 7 -0.21 34.79 1.72
CA PHE A 7 1.17 34.29 1.82
C PHE A 7 1.65 34.18 3.28
N LEU A 8 1.33 35.16 4.14
CA LEU A 8 1.61 35.11 5.58
C LEU A 8 0.82 34.01 6.31
N ALA A 9 -0.42 33.74 5.90
CA ALA A 9 -1.21 32.65 6.45
C ALA A 9 -0.60 31.28 6.09
N LEU A 10 -0.22 31.06 4.83
CA LEU A 10 0.44 29.81 4.40
C LEU A 10 1.77 29.56 5.15
N LEU A 11 2.60 30.59 5.35
CA LEU A 11 3.85 30.49 6.11
C LEU A 11 3.63 30.12 7.59
N LEU A 12 2.53 30.58 8.21
CA LEU A 12 2.23 30.25 9.61
C LEU A 12 1.71 28.82 9.77
N PHE A 13 1.02 28.26 8.78
CA PHE A 13 0.54 26.88 8.83
C PHE A 13 1.68 25.86 8.66
N THR A 14 2.60 26.09 7.72
CA THR A 14 3.76 25.19 7.49
C THR A 14 4.71 25.17 8.70
N HIS A 15 4.94 26.32 9.35
CA HIS A 15 5.74 26.35 10.58
C HIS A 15 5.09 25.58 11.75
N LYS A 16 3.75 25.55 11.83
CA LYS A 16 3.05 24.90 12.94
C LYS A 16 3.02 23.37 12.80
N SER A 17 2.95 22.84 11.58
CA SER A 17 2.99 21.39 11.32
C SER A 17 4.40 20.81 11.52
N GLU A 18 5.43 21.46 10.98
CA GLU A 18 6.83 21.06 11.20
C GLU A 18 7.20 21.12 12.70
N ALA A 19 6.68 22.13 13.41
CA ALA A 19 6.80 22.21 14.87
C ALA A 19 6.07 21.07 15.61
N GLN A 20 5.01 20.50 15.03
CA GLN A 20 4.32 19.35 15.63
C GLN A 20 5.13 18.06 15.45
N PHE A 21 5.70 17.80 14.27
CA PHE A 21 6.61 16.66 14.07
C PHE A 21 7.80 16.75 15.01
N SER A 22 8.54 17.85 14.97
CA SER A 22 9.74 18.05 15.77
C SER A 22 9.48 18.03 17.28
N LYS A 23 8.24 18.32 17.72
CA LYS A 23 7.84 18.22 19.12
C LYS A 23 7.80 16.77 19.61
N PHE A 24 7.30 15.84 18.81
CA PHE A 24 7.06 14.46 19.24
C PHE A 24 8.08 13.46 18.70
N PHE A 25 8.70 13.76 17.57
CA PHE A 25 9.44 12.80 16.76
C PHE A 25 10.81 13.32 16.31
N THR A 26 11.64 12.38 15.89
CA THR A 26 12.91 12.60 15.19
C THR A 26 12.82 12.08 13.76
N GLU A 27 13.80 12.39 12.92
CA GLU A 27 13.85 11.99 11.50
C GLU A 27 14.26 10.53 11.26
N LYS A 28 14.21 9.71 12.30
CA LYS A 28 14.41 8.25 12.24
C LYS A 28 13.06 7.55 12.24
N THR A 29 13.06 6.27 11.93
CA THR A 29 11.85 5.44 11.98
C THR A 29 11.92 4.50 13.17
N LEU A 30 10.83 4.39 13.91
CA LEU A 30 10.57 3.27 14.79
C LEU A 30 9.76 2.24 13.99
N ARG A 31 10.33 1.05 13.83
CA ARG A 31 9.66 -0.12 13.29
C ARG A 31 9.25 -1.03 14.45
N LEU A 32 7.99 -1.48 14.44
CA LEU A 32 7.46 -2.47 15.38
C LEU A 32 7.05 -3.70 14.57
N ASP A 33 7.76 -4.79 14.84
CA ASP A 33 7.45 -6.09 14.26
C ASP A 33 6.55 -6.89 15.18
N TYR A 34 5.63 -7.61 14.57
CA TYR A 34 4.67 -8.44 15.28
C TYR A 34 4.27 -9.66 14.43
N TYR A 35 3.68 -10.66 15.07
CA TYR A 35 3.03 -11.77 14.38
C TYR A 35 1.53 -11.57 14.38
N HIS A 36 0.91 -11.69 13.21
CA HIS A 36 -0.52 -11.71 13.03
C HIS A 36 -0.98 -13.17 12.86
N CYS A 37 -1.66 -13.69 13.86
CA CYS A 37 -2.01 -15.11 13.95
C CYS A 37 -3.51 -15.34 14.05
N GLY A 38 -3.98 -16.42 13.46
CA GLY A 38 -5.38 -16.82 13.58
C GLY A 38 -5.88 -17.63 12.40
N ASN A 39 -7.16 -17.42 12.06
CA ASN A 39 -7.93 -18.16 11.06
C ASN A 39 -9.09 -17.28 10.55
N ALA A 40 -10.04 -17.86 9.81
CA ALA A 40 -11.19 -17.12 9.27
C ALA A 40 -12.04 -16.41 10.36
N SER A 41 -12.12 -16.98 11.56
CA SER A 41 -12.99 -16.53 12.65
C SER A 41 -12.30 -15.78 13.79
N SER A 42 -10.98 -15.83 13.90
CA SER A 42 -10.25 -15.16 14.97
C SER A 42 -8.91 -14.62 14.51
N GLU A 43 -8.47 -13.53 15.13
CA GLU A 43 -7.14 -12.95 14.92
C GLU A 43 -6.54 -12.48 16.25
N GLN A 44 -5.21 -12.56 16.33
CA GLN A 44 -4.41 -12.19 17.49
C GLN A 44 -3.08 -11.61 17.02
N PHE A 45 -2.56 -10.67 17.80
CA PHE A 45 -1.35 -9.92 17.50
C PHE A 45 -0.33 -10.15 18.62
N PHE A 46 0.87 -10.56 18.25
CA PHE A 46 1.95 -10.83 19.21
C PHE A 46 3.16 -9.96 18.90
N PHE A 47 3.60 -9.18 19.88
CA PHE A 47 4.83 -8.40 19.78
C PHE A 47 6.02 -9.32 19.43
N ASP A 48 6.84 -8.89 18.48
CA ASP A 48 8.12 -9.54 18.16
C ASP A 48 9.28 -8.67 18.66
N GLU A 49 9.50 -7.53 17.99
CA GLU A 49 10.64 -6.66 18.28
C GLU A 49 10.44 -5.19 17.89
N LEU A 50 11.40 -4.35 18.30
CA LEU A 50 11.50 -2.94 17.92
C LEU A 50 12.83 -2.65 17.25
N ILE A 51 12.80 -1.92 16.15
CA ILE A 51 13.98 -1.56 15.35
C ILE A 51 13.99 -0.04 15.12
N GLU A 52 15.17 0.58 15.24
CA GLU A 52 15.42 1.98 14.84
C GLU A 52 16.01 1.98 13.41
N GLU A 53 15.24 2.45 12.43
CA GLU A 53 15.74 2.66 11.07
C GLU A 53 16.26 4.09 10.90
N PRO A 54 17.29 4.31 10.06
CA PRO A 54 18.00 5.58 9.99
C PRO A 54 17.21 6.73 9.36
N PHE A 55 16.13 6.44 8.61
CA PHE A 55 15.42 7.44 7.82
C PHE A 55 13.91 7.37 8.04
N TRP A 56 13.28 8.52 8.29
CA TRP A 56 11.84 8.72 8.16
C TRP A 56 11.56 9.51 6.87
N ALA A 57 10.97 8.86 5.88
CA ALA A 57 10.54 9.50 4.62
C ALA A 57 9.10 10.03 4.68
N GLY A 58 8.25 9.46 5.54
CA GLY A 58 6.84 9.85 5.60
C GLY A 58 6.58 11.32 5.89
N SER A 59 5.38 11.76 5.50
CA SER A 59 4.95 13.15 5.70
C SER A 59 5.17 13.62 7.14
N ARG A 60 5.90 14.73 7.28
CA ARG A 60 6.10 15.43 8.57
C ARG A 60 4.95 16.40 8.89
N ILE A 61 4.05 16.59 7.93
CA ILE A 61 2.92 17.50 8.02
C ILE A 61 1.66 16.73 8.39
N ASN A 62 1.32 15.71 7.61
CA ASN A 62 0.07 14.96 7.75
C ASN A 62 0.24 13.74 8.66
N LEU A 63 0.58 13.96 9.92
CA LEU A 63 0.88 12.87 10.88
C LEU A 63 -0.33 11.98 11.19
N ILE A 64 -1.54 12.54 11.07
CA ILE A 64 -2.79 11.82 11.34
C ILE A 64 -3.46 11.51 10.01
N ASP A 65 -3.72 10.23 9.76
CA ASP A 65 -4.53 9.79 8.64
C ASP A 65 -5.99 10.21 8.85
N THR A 66 -6.56 10.88 7.85
CA THR A 66 -7.95 11.37 7.83
C THR A 66 -8.82 10.66 6.79
N ASN A 67 -8.24 9.74 6.00
CA ASN A 67 -8.94 9.04 4.94
C ASN A 67 -9.72 7.85 5.50
N GLY A 68 -9.19 7.21 6.54
CA GLY A 68 -9.85 6.05 7.13
C GLY A 68 -9.76 4.79 6.26
N TYR A 69 -8.77 4.69 5.38
CA TYR A 69 -8.59 3.54 4.47
C TYR A 69 -7.89 2.37 5.15
N GLY A 70 -8.16 1.16 4.66
CA GLY A 70 -7.59 -0.07 5.18
C GLY A 70 -8.46 -0.76 6.22
N ASN A 71 -8.06 -2.01 6.50
CA ASN A 71 -8.69 -2.87 7.50
C ASN A 71 -8.04 -2.73 8.87
N HIS A 72 -6.82 -2.19 8.94
CA HIS A 72 -6.11 -1.95 10.19
C HIS A 72 -5.60 -0.52 10.25
N PHE A 73 -5.37 -0.03 11.46
CA PHE A 73 -4.69 1.23 11.73
C PHE A 73 -3.61 1.03 12.76
N VAL A 74 -2.46 1.63 12.53
CA VAL A 74 -1.49 1.87 13.60
C VAL A 74 -1.75 3.26 14.17
N GLU A 75 -1.86 3.35 15.49
CA GLU A 75 -2.05 4.59 16.23
C GLU A 75 -0.91 4.79 17.23
N VAL A 76 -0.39 6.00 17.32
CA VAL A 76 0.60 6.40 18.33
C VAL A 76 0.02 7.48 19.21
N ARG A 77 -0.02 7.24 20.51
CA ARG A 77 -0.61 8.13 21.51
C ARG A 77 0.36 8.47 22.62
N THR A 78 0.26 9.69 23.16
CA THR A 78 1.02 10.08 24.37
C THR A 78 0.47 9.31 25.59
N PRO A 79 1.29 8.74 26.48
CA PRO A 79 0.82 7.94 27.61
C PRO A 79 -0.04 8.73 28.62
N GLU A 80 0.31 10.00 28.89
CA GLU A 80 -0.30 10.78 29.98
C GLU A 80 -1.68 11.32 29.61
N THR A 81 -1.87 11.70 28.34
CA THR A 81 -3.11 12.38 27.89
C THR A 81 -3.93 11.57 26.90
N GLY A 82 -3.40 10.44 26.39
CA GLY A 82 -4.02 9.66 25.32
C GLY A 82 -4.12 10.38 23.97
N LYS A 83 -3.45 11.53 23.81
CA LYS A 83 -3.48 12.33 22.57
C LYS A 83 -2.89 11.53 21.41
N LEU A 84 -3.66 11.39 20.34
CA LEU A 84 -3.20 10.86 19.05
C LEU A 84 -2.18 11.82 18.41
N ILE A 85 -1.01 11.30 18.10
CA ILE A 85 0.11 12.07 17.53
C ILE A 85 0.61 11.52 16.19
N PHE A 86 0.29 10.27 15.87
CA PHE A 86 0.49 9.68 14.54
C PHE A 86 -0.57 8.59 14.29
N SER A 87 -1.04 8.47 13.04
CA SER A 87 -1.83 7.31 12.61
C SER A 87 -1.69 7.04 11.11
N ARG A 88 -1.77 5.74 10.75
CA ARG A 88 -1.82 5.28 9.35
C ARG A 88 -2.68 4.04 9.22
N GLY A 89 -3.57 4.04 8.23
CA GLY A 89 -4.33 2.86 7.83
C GLY A 89 -3.51 1.92 6.95
N TYR A 90 -3.77 0.62 7.00
CA TYR A 90 -3.09 -0.40 6.19
C TYR A 90 -3.91 -1.68 6.06
N CYS A 91 -3.51 -2.54 5.13
CA CYS A 91 -4.00 -3.90 4.95
C CYS A 91 -2.84 -4.89 5.01
N THR A 92 -3.15 -6.19 5.08
CA THR A 92 -2.12 -7.23 5.22
C THR A 92 -2.48 -8.47 4.42
N LEU A 93 -1.45 -9.25 4.07
CA LEU A 93 -1.63 -10.53 3.39
C LEU A 93 -2.40 -11.54 4.25
N PHE A 94 -2.23 -11.52 5.57
CA PHE A 94 -3.06 -12.32 6.48
C PHE A 94 -4.55 -11.96 6.37
N GLY A 95 -4.87 -10.67 6.27
CA GLY A 95 -6.25 -10.19 6.08
C GLY A 95 -6.94 -10.81 4.86
N GLU A 96 -6.22 -10.95 3.75
CA GLU A 96 -6.72 -11.66 2.57
C GLU A 96 -6.77 -13.18 2.78
N TRP A 97 -5.73 -13.77 3.37
CA TRP A 97 -5.70 -15.21 3.63
C TRP A 97 -6.93 -15.68 4.43
N ARG A 98 -7.40 -14.86 5.38
CA ARG A 98 -8.59 -15.17 6.21
C ARG A 98 -9.86 -15.40 5.41
N THR A 99 -9.97 -14.89 4.18
CA THR A 99 -11.15 -15.10 3.32
C THR A 99 -11.08 -16.41 2.55
N THR A 100 -9.97 -17.14 2.61
CA THR A 100 -9.75 -18.38 1.84
C THR A 100 -10.45 -19.59 2.48
N PRO A 101 -10.71 -20.66 1.70
CA PRO A 101 -11.18 -21.93 2.26
C PRO A 101 -10.22 -22.54 3.29
N GLU A 102 -8.90 -22.35 3.12
CA GLU A 102 -7.89 -22.88 4.04
C GLU A 102 -8.04 -22.28 5.45
N ALA A 103 -8.27 -20.97 5.54
CA ALA A 103 -8.42 -20.29 6.83
C ALA A 103 -9.63 -20.79 7.65
N LYS A 104 -10.57 -21.52 7.05
CA LYS A 104 -11.70 -22.13 7.78
C LYS A 104 -11.30 -23.38 8.57
N ILE A 105 -10.15 -23.99 8.25
CA ILE A 105 -9.71 -25.27 8.82
C ILE A 105 -8.28 -25.25 9.37
N THR A 106 -7.53 -24.17 9.12
CA THR A 106 -6.12 -24.05 9.50
C THR A 106 -5.88 -22.77 10.28
N ASN A 107 -5.00 -22.81 11.28
CA ASN A 107 -4.44 -21.63 11.92
C ASN A 107 -3.08 -21.31 11.30
N ARG A 108 -2.81 -20.04 10.99
CA ARG A 108 -1.50 -19.55 10.51
C ARG A 108 -1.05 -18.33 11.30
N CYS A 109 0.23 -18.02 11.18
CA CYS A 109 0.87 -16.81 11.69
C CYS A 109 1.69 -16.18 10.58
N TYR A 110 1.54 -14.87 10.39
CA TYR A 110 2.28 -14.09 9.41
C TYR A 110 3.18 -13.09 10.14
N PRO A 111 4.48 -12.99 9.78
CA PRO A 111 5.34 -11.92 10.26
C PRO A 111 4.92 -10.61 9.59
N GLU A 112 4.49 -9.64 10.39
CA GLU A 112 4.03 -8.33 9.94
C GLU A 112 4.82 -7.21 10.64
N SER A 113 4.67 -5.99 10.13
CA SER A 113 5.42 -4.83 10.59
C SER A 113 4.63 -3.56 10.37
N VAL A 114 4.81 -2.60 11.28
CA VAL A 114 4.34 -1.22 11.12
C VAL A 114 5.48 -0.26 11.43
N VAL A 115 5.49 0.89 10.75
CA VAL A 115 6.49 1.94 10.93
C VAL A 115 5.83 3.25 11.33
N MET A 116 6.54 4.03 12.14
CA MET A 116 6.16 5.39 12.52
C MET A 116 7.42 6.26 12.71
N PRO A 117 7.29 7.60 12.74
CA PRO A 117 8.42 8.43 13.11
C PRO A 117 8.92 8.08 14.51
N PHE A 118 10.24 8.09 14.70
CA PHE A 118 10.84 7.66 15.95
C PHE A 118 10.51 8.66 17.08
N PRO A 119 9.88 8.22 18.18
CA PRO A 119 9.38 9.11 19.22
C PRO A 119 10.51 9.64 20.11
N ARG A 120 10.36 10.89 20.58
CA ARG A 120 11.29 11.52 21.52
C ARG A 120 11.09 11.09 22.97
N GLU A 121 9.84 10.79 23.32
CA GLU A 121 9.42 10.38 24.65
C GLU A 121 8.62 9.08 24.57
N LYS A 122 8.24 8.53 25.73
CA LYS A 122 7.41 7.33 25.78
C LYS A 122 6.12 7.52 25.00
N VAL A 123 5.70 6.48 24.28
CA VAL A 123 4.44 6.45 23.53
C VAL A 123 3.73 5.12 23.71
N VAL A 124 2.43 5.11 23.50
CA VAL A 124 1.62 3.91 23.37
C VAL A 124 1.35 3.70 21.88
N VAL A 125 1.79 2.57 21.35
CA VAL A 125 1.49 2.11 19.99
C VAL A 125 0.35 1.12 20.08
N SER A 126 -0.70 1.32 19.30
CA SER A 126 -1.83 0.42 19.21
C SER A 126 -2.09 0.02 17.77
N ILE A 127 -2.52 -1.22 17.55
CA ILE A 127 -3.11 -1.65 16.28
C ILE A 127 -4.60 -1.82 16.51
N THR A 128 -5.41 -1.17 15.67
CA THR A 128 -6.86 -1.33 15.65
C THR A 128 -7.30 -2.02 14.36
N GLY A 129 -8.22 -2.98 14.46
CA GLY A 129 -8.79 -3.71 13.32
C GLY A 129 -10.22 -3.28 13.06
N ARG A 130 -10.63 -3.26 11.80
CA ARG A 130 -11.99 -2.96 11.36
C ARG A 130 -12.83 -4.22 11.45
N ASN A 131 -13.89 -4.19 12.25
CA ASN A 131 -14.85 -5.28 12.35
C ASN A 131 -15.82 -5.31 11.14
N SER A 132 -16.71 -6.30 11.10
CA SER A 132 -17.69 -6.45 10.01
C SER A 132 -18.64 -5.27 9.87
N ASP A 133 -18.90 -4.52 10.93
CA ASP A 133 -19.75 -3.32 10.89
C ASP A 133 -18.99 -2.07 10.43
N GLY A 134 -17.72 -2.21 10.06
CA GLY A 134 -16.85 -1.12 9.63
C GLY A 134 -16.26 -0.30 10.77
N VAL A 135 -16.42 -0.74 12.03
CA VAL A 135 -15.96 -0.05 13.25
C VAL A 135 -14.57 -0.53 13.64
N PHE A 136 -13.68 0.40 14.02
CA PHE A 136 -12.34 0.07 14.51
C PHE A 136 -12.33 -0.31 15.98
N GLU A 137 -11.70 -1.44 16.28
CA GLU A 137 -11.53 -1.99 17.63
C GLU A 137 -10.04 -2.21 17.91
N LYS A 138 -9.61 -1.96 19.16
CA LYS A 138 -8.21 -2.14 19.54
C LYS A 138 -7.88 -3.63 19.68
N MET A 139 -6.93 -4.09 18.88
CA MET A 139 -6.49 -5.49 18.82
C MET A 139 -5.18 -5.73 19.56
N PHE A 140 -4.32 -4.71 19.60
CA PHE A 140 -2.99 -4.77 20.18
C PHE A 140 -2.62 -3.43 20.80
N GLU A 141 -1.80 -3.49 21.85
CA GLU A 141 -1.22 -2.30 22.46
C GLU A 141 0.16 -2.62 23.04
N TYR A 142 1.12 -1.72 22.83
CA TYR A 142 2.47 -1.81 23.36
C TYR A 142 2.99 -0.43 23.76
N THR A 143 3.59 -0.33 24.94
CA THR A 143 4.23 0.92 25.39
C THR A 143 5.69 0.91 24.99
N VAL A 144 6.09 1.88 24.16
CA VAL A 144 7.47 2.04 23.71
C VAL A 144 8.17 3.09 24.57
N ASP A 145 9.32 2.72 25.12
CA ASP A 145 10.29 3.67 25.68
C ASP A 145 11.43 3.87 24.66
N PRO A 146 11.56 5.05 24.02
CA PRO A 146 12.60 5.29 23.01
C PRO A 146 14.03 5.20 23.55
N LYS A 147 14.19 5.17 24.88
CA LYS A 147 15.50 4.99 25.54
C LYS A 147 15.79 3.52 25.87
N SER A 148 14.87 2.60 25.54
CA SER A 148 15.06 1.17 25.76
C SER A 148 16.25 0.64 24.97
N TYR A 149 17.13 -0.10 25.64
CA TYR A 149 18.26 -0.77 25.02
C TYR A 149 17.84 -2.02 24.21
N PHE A 150 16.57 -2.42 24.26
CA PHE A 150 16.01 -3.50 23.45
C PHE A 150 15.50 -3.04 22.08
N ILE A 151 15.61 -1.74 21.76
CA ILE A 151 15.39 -1.27 20.39
C ILE A 151 16.65 -1.57 19.58
N LYS A 152 16.56 -2.50 18.64
CA LYS A 152 17.68 -2.90 17.79
C LYS A 152 18.07 -1.75 16.86
N LYS A 153 19.37 -1.62 16.63
CA LYS A 153 19.98 -0.66 15.69
C LYS A 153 20.83 -1.35 14.63
N GLU A 154 21.09 -2.64 14.83
CA GLU A 154 21.80 -3.46 13.86
C GLU A 154 20.87 -3.74 12.68
N ARG A 155 21.44 -3.64 11.49
CA ARG A 155 20.78 -3.94 10.22
C ARG A 155 21.82 -4.38 9.22
N GLU A 156 21.39 -5.15 8.21
CA GLU A 156 22.24 -5.37 7.06
C GLU A 156 22.50 -4.03 6.35
N ASN A 157 23.75 -3.81 5.92
CA ASN A 157 24.15 -2.62 5.19
C ASN A 157 24.17 -2.92 3.69
N LEU A 158 23.02 -2.72 3.05
CA LEU A 158 22.83 -3.02 1.63
C LEU A 158 23.09 -1.78 0.76
N PRO A 159 23.67 -1.95 -0.45
CA PRO A 159 23.87 -0.83 -1.37
C PRO A 159 22.54 -0.21 -1.83
N VAL A 160 22.49 1.12 -1.85
CA VAL A 160 21.33 1.89 -2.32
C VAL A 160 21.76 2.77 -3.50
N PHE A 161 20.88 2.92 -4.49
CA PHE A 161 21.08 3.81 -5.63
C PHE A 161 19.80 4.56 -5.99
N ASP A 162 19.94 5.79 -6.48
CA ASP A 162 18.81 6.59 -6.97
C ASP A 162 18.45 6.16 -8.40
N VAL A 163 17.15 5.99 -8.65
CA VAL A 163 16.57 5.78 -9.99
C VAL A 163 15.94 7.09 -10.46
N VAL A 164 15.17 7.73 -9.58
CA VAL A 164 14.60 9.07 -9.76
C VAL A 164 14.76 9.83 -8.45
N ASN A 165 15.41 10.98 -8.51
CA ASN A 165 15.60 11.87 -7.35
C ASN A 165 14.99 13.24 -7.68
N SER A 166 13.87 13.55 -7.03
CA SER A 166 13.06 14.75 -7.22
C SER A 166 13.14 15.72 -6.03
N GLY A 167 13.88 15.38 -4.97
CA GLY A 167 14.09 16.24 -3.81
C GLY A 167 14.14 15.50 -2.48
N ASP A 168 13.99 16.25 -1.39
CA ASP A 168 14.00 15.74 -0.01
C ASP A 168 12.88 14.71 0.21
N PRO A 169 13.18 13.49 0.69
CA PRO A 169 12.17 12.49 1.04
C PRO A 169 11.01 13.00 1.90
N ALA A 170 11.27 13.97 2.80
CA ALA A 170 10.24 14.52 3.67
C ALA A 170 9.10 15.27 2.93
N GLU A 171 9.30 15.60 1.65
CA GLU A 171 8.37 16.37 0.81
C GLU A 171 7.96 15.62 -0.47
N LYS A 172 8.27 14.32 -0.57
CA LYS A 172 8.02 13.49 -1.76
C LYS A 172 7.24 12.23 -1.37
N VAL A 173 6.80 11.52 -2.40
CA VAL A 173 6.43 10.11 -2.30
C VAL A 173 7.68 9.32 -2.60
N ASP A 174 8.18 8.56 -1.63
CA ASP A 174 9.41 7.79 -1.75
C ASP A 174 9.10 6.31 -1.98
N ILE A 175 9.41 5.83 -3.18
CA ILE A 175 9.25 4.42 -3.55
C ILE A 175 10.60 3.74 -3.47
N VAL A 176 10.68 2.63 -2.74
CA VAL A 176 11.86 1.75 -2.73
C VAL A 176 11.58 0.49 -3.54
N LEU A 177 12.48 0.22 -4.48
CA LEU A 177 12.47 -0.96 -5.34
C LEU A 177 13.39 -2.03 -4.77
N LEU A 178 12.87 -3.23 -4.59
CA LEU A 178 13.60 -4.37 -4.06
C LEU A 178 13.72 -5.50 -5.10
N PRO A 179 14.87 -6.18 -5.19
CA PRO A 179 15.08 -7.30 -6.09
C PRO A 179 14.55 -8.59 -5.48
N GLU A 180 13.80 -9.36 -6.27
CA GLU A 180 13.46 -10.74 -5.97
C GLU A 180 13.94 -11.68 -7.08
N GLY A 181 14.72 -12.69 -6.72
CA GLY A 181 15.25 -13.67 -7.69
C GLY A 181 16.35 -13.14 -8.62
N TYR A 182 17.00 -12.02 -8.30
CA TYR A 182 18.20 -11.54 -9.00
C TYR A 182 19.45 -12.06 -8.31
N THR A 183 20.30 -12.82 -9.02
CA THR A 183 21.56 -13.34 -8.47
C THR A 183 22.66 -12.27 -8.43
N GLU A 184 23.78 -12.55 -7.73
CA GLU A 184 24.90 -11.60 -7.58
C GLU A 184 25.40 -11.01 -8.92
N GLY A 185 25.41 -11.82 -9.98
CA GLY A 185 25.82 -11.39 -11.34
C GLY A 185 24.77 -10.58 -12.11
N GLN A 186 23.59 -10.33 -11.53
CA GLN A 186 22.45 -9.68 -12.19
C GLN A 186 22.14 -8.29 -11.64
N LYS A 187 23.07 -7.68 -10.91
CA LYS A 187 22.90 -6.31 -10.38
C LYS A 187 22.57 -5.29 -11.47
N GLU A 188 23.31 -5.32 -12.59
CA GLU A 188 23.08 -4.41 -13.73
C GLU A 188 21.71 -4.64 -14.38
N LEU A 189 21.22 -5.89 -14.38
CA LEU A 189 19.88 -6.21 -14.86
C LEU A 189 18.82 -5.60 -13.93
N PHE A 190 18.99 -5.73 -12.62
CA PHE A 190 18.07 -5.11 -11.65
C PHE A 190 18.06 -3.58 -11.76
N GLU A 191 19.23 -2.94 -11.91
CA GLU A 191 19.32 -1.49 -12.12
C GLU A 191 18.58 -1.07 -13.42
N LYS A 192 18.70 -1.86 -14.48
CA LYS A 192 17.96 -1.64 -15.73
C LYS A 192 16.45 -1.80 -15.54
N ASP A 193 16.01 -2.82 -14.81
CA ASP A 193 14.59 -3.07 -14.54
C ASP A 193 13.99 -1.97 -13.67
N CYS A 194 14.76 -1.44 -12.70
CA CYS A 194 14.37 -0.27 -11.92
C CYS A 194 14.14 0.98 -12.81
N ASN A 195 15.02 1.21 -13.79
CA ASN A 195 14.86 2.30 -14.75
C ASN A 195 13.63 2.09 -15.65
N GLU A 196 13.37 0.86 -16.08
CA GLU A 196 12.17 0.54 -16.87
C GLU A 196 10.89 0.69 -16.04
N PHE A 197 10.89 0.27 -14.76
CA PHE A 197 9.81 0.54 -13.81
C PHE A 197 9.51 2.04 -13.75
N ALA A 198 10.52 2.87 -13.49
CA ALA A 198 10.34 4.31 -13.41
C ALA A 198 9.80 4.90 -14.73
N LYS A 199 10.34 4.46 -15.86
CA LYS A 199 9.88 4.88 -17.19
C LYS A 199 8.41 4.55 -17.39
N GLU A 200 8.00 3.31 -17.14
CA GLU A 200 6.61 2.87 -17.32
C GLU A 200 5.66 3.54 -16.31
N PHE A 201 6.06 3.64 -15.05
CA PHE A 201 5.30 4.30 -13.99
C PHE A 201 4.90 5.73 -14.38
N PHE A 202 5.85 6.51 -14.91
CA PHE A 202 5.60 7.89 -15.33
C PHE A 202 4.91 8.04 -16.70
N ARG A 203 4.48 6.95 -17.35
CA ARG A 203 3.61 7.04 -18.55
C ARG A 203 2.15 7.24 -18.18
N TYR A 204 1.72 6.78 -17.01
CA TYR A 204 0.32 6.78 -16.61
C TYR A 204 -0.01 8.04 -15.80
N ALA A 205 -1.14 8.68 -16.12
CA ALA A 205 -1.68 9.75 -15.27
C ALA A 205 -2.33 9.12 -14.02
N PRO A 206 -2.28 9.80 -12.85
CA PRO A 206 -1.74 11.14 -12.64
C PRO A 206 -0.23 11.18 -12.35
N PHE A 207 0.46 10.05 -12.24
CA PHE A 207 1.90 9.99 -11.92
C PHE A 207 2.77 10.76 -12.92
N SER A 208 2.45 10.65 -14.21
CA SER A 208 3.12 11.39 -15.30
C SER A 208 3.12 12.91 -15.11
N LYS A 209 2.10 13.46 -14.45
CA LYS A 209 1.98 14.90 -14.14
C LYS A 209 2.63 15.29 -12.81
N ASN A 210 3.02 14.31 -12.00
CA ASN A 210 3.51 14.49 -10.63
C ASN A 210 4.95 13.99 -10.46
N LYS A 211 5.72 13.83 -11.55
CA LYS A 211 7.10 13.33 -11.48
C LYS A 211 7.98 14.07 -10.47
N SER A 212 7.84 15.40 -10.35
CA SER A 212 8.58 16.22 -9.38
C SER A 212 8.23 15.99 -7.91
N ASN A 213 7.21 15.18 -7.63
CA ASN A 213 6.76 14.83 -6.29
C ASN A 213 7.15 13.40 -5.89
N ILE A 214 7.90 12.68 -6.74
CA ILE A 214 8.15 11.25 -6.55
C ILE A 214 9.66 10.98 -6.62
N ASN A 215 10.16 10.28 -5.59
CA ASN A 215 11.48 9.68 -5.55
C ASN A 215 11.37 8.17 -5.78
N ILE A 216 12.33 7.58 -6.48
CA ILE A 216 12.44 6.14 -6.68
C ILE A 216 13.89 5.73 -6.42
N ARG A 217 14.09 4.77 -5.52
CA ARG A 217 15.43 4.22 -5.18
C ARG A 217 15.42 2.72 -5.28
N GLY A 218 16.56 2.13 -5.63
CA GLY A 218 16.76 0.68 -5.56
C GLY A 218 17.65 0.32 -4.38
N VAL A 219 17.35 -0.81 -3.73
CA VAL A 219 18.24 -1.45 -2.74
C VAL A 219 18.73 -2.76 -3.33
N TRP A 220 20.03 -2.99 -3.37
CA TRP A 220 20.58 -4.23 -3.93
C TRP A 220 20.68 -5.32 -2.85
N ALA A 221 19.92 -6.42 -3.04
CA ALA A 221 19.93 -7.62 -2.22
C ALA A 221 19.94 -8.89 -3.10
N ALA A 222 21.11 -9.53 -3.25
CA ALA A 222 21.24 -10.65 -4.18
C ALA A 222 20.60 -11.95 -3.66
N SER A 223 19.82 -12.61 -4.51
CA SER A 223 19.28 -13.95 -4.32
C SER A 223 20.32 -15.04 -4.62
N LYS A 224 20.19 -16.21 -3.97
CA LYS A 224 21.07 -17.37 -4.25
C LYS A 224 20.70 -18.10 -5.53
N GLN A 225 19.42 -18.04 -5.92
CA GLN A 225 18.90 -18.62 -7.14
C GLN A 225 18.08 -17.58 -7.91
N GLU A 226 18.00 -17.79 -9.21
CA GLU A 226 17.27 -16.95 -10.13
C GLU A 226 15.77 -17.25 -10.11
N GLY A 227 14.95 -16.20 -10.08
CA GLY A 227 13.48 -16.26 -10.16
C GLY A 227 12.77 -16.78 -8.90
N PRO A 228 11.50 -16.39 -8.68
CA PRO A 228 10.70 -16.83 -7.53
C PRO A 228 10.36 -18.33 -7.59
N SER A 229 9.76 -18.86 -6.53
CA SER A 229 9.24 -20.23 -6.53
C SER A 229 7.93 -20.35 -7.31
N ILE A 230 7.73 -21.50 -7.99
CA ILE A 230 6.52 -21.83 -8.73
C ILE A 230 6.05 -23.24 -8.30
N PRO A 231 5.33 -23.35 -7.16
CA PRO A 231 4.95 -24.64 -6.58
C PRO A 231 4.18 -25.56 -7.53
N GLY A 232 3.25 -25.03 -8.33
CA GLY A 232 2.49 -25.82 -9.31
C GLY A 232 3.33 -26.44 -10.42
N GLU A 233 4.56 -25.96 -10.62
CA GLU A 233 5.55 -26.51 -11.56
C GLU A 233 6.68 -27.25 -10.83
N ASN A 234 6.55 -27.45 -9.51
CA ASN A 234 7.55 -28.04 -8.62
C ASN A 234 8.91 -27.31 -8.64
N ILE A 235 8.88 -25.98 -8.82
CA ILE A 235 10.07 -25.12 -8.78
C ILE A 235 10.13 -24.44 -7.41
N TRP A 236 11.24 -24.67 -6.69
CA TRP A 236 11.47 -24.12 -5.36
C TRP A 236 12.85 -23.45 -5.32
N ASN A 237 12.86 -22.14 -5.56
CA ASN A 237 14.08 -21.35 -5.64
C ASN A 237 14.39 -20.68 -4.30
N LYS A 238 15.65 -20.75 -3.87
CA LYS A 238 16.17 -20.05 -2.68
C LYS A 238 16.49 -18.60 -3.04
N THR A 239 15.47 -17.76 -3.08
CA THR A 239 15.60 -16.33 -3.30
C THR A 239 15.74 -15.57 -1.97
N TYR A 240 16.11 -14.29 -2.05
CA TYR A 240 16.34 -13.46 -0.88
C TYR A 240 15.01 -13.16 -0.15
N LEU A 241 13.98 -12.68 -0.87
CA LEU A 241 12.69 -12.34 -0.29
C LEU A 241 11.71 -13.51 -0.24
N LYS A 242 12.04 -14.65 -0.88
CA LYS A 242 11.27 -15.90 -0.83
C LYS A 242 9.87 -15.75 -1.43
N ALA A 243 9.74 -14.99 -2.51
CA ALA A 243 8.46 -14.87 -3.20
C ALA A 243 8.05 -16.20 -3.84
N SER A 244 6.75 -16.45 -3.87
CA SER A 244 6.18 -17.64 -4.48
C SER A 244 4.91 -17.28 -5.24
N TYR A 245 4.77 -17.86 -6.43
CA TYR A 245 3.46 -17.98 -7.08
C TYR A 245 2.57 -18.93 -6.27
N TYR A 246 1.30 -19.05 -6.69
CA TYR A 246 0.30 -19.90 -6.03
C TYR A 246 -0.03 -19.45 -4.60
N THR A 247 0.15 -18.18 -4.27
CA THR A 247 -0.38 -17.61 -3.03
C THR A 247 -1.90 -17.84 -2.99
N PHE A 248 -2.36 -18.47 -1.91
CA PHE A 248 -3.76 -18.88 -1.71
C PHE A 248 -4.33 -19.81 -2.80
N ASP A 249 -3.48 -20.64 -3.40
CA ASP A 249 -3.84 -21.56 -4.50
C ASP A 249 -4.29 -20.83 -5.79
N SER A 250 -3.95 -19.54 -5.93
CA SER A 250 -4.14 -18.76 -7.14
C SER A 250 -2.85 -18.74 -7.96
N GLU A 251 -2.82 -19.44 -9.09
CA GLU A 251 -1.61 -19.64 -9.91
C GLU A 251 -0.78 -18.36 -10.14
N ARG A 252 -1.46 -17.26 -10.47
CA ARG A 252 -0.81 -16.00 -10.85
C ARG A 252 -0.56 -15.07 -9.68
N TYR A 253 -1.05 -15.42 -8.48
CA TYR A 253 -0.82 -14.59 -7.31
C TYR A 253 0.59 -14.86 -6.76
N LEU A 254 1.45 -13.85 -6.89
CA LEU A 254 2.85 -13.88 -6.55
C LEU A 254 3.07 -12.96 -5.35
N MET A 255 3.33 -13.53 -4.18
CA MET A 255 3.53 -12.75 -2.95
C MET A 255 4.69 -13.30 -2.11
N VAL A 256 5.05 -12.54 -1.08
CA VAL A 256 6.03 -12.87 -0.05
C VAL A 256 5.33 -12.91 1.31
N ASP A 257 5.38 -14.04 2.00
CA ASP A 257 4.79 -14.16 3.35
C ASP A 257 5.63 -13.43 4.41
N ASP A 258 6.95 -13.31 4.20
CA ASP A 258 7.93 -12.76 5.14
C ASP A 258 8.06 -11.23 5.06
N PHE A 259 7.05 -10.49 5.56
CA PHE A 259 7.06 -9.01 5.44
C PHE A 259 8.13 -8.33 6.31
N GLN A 260 8.50 -8.94 7.44
CA GLN A 260 9.62 -8.46 8.24
C GLN A 260 10.94 -8.53 7.44
N GLY A 261 11.19 -9.64 6.73
CA GLY A 261 12.34 -9.75 5.83
C GLY A 261 12.33 -8.73 4.68
N ILE A 262 11.16 -8.38 4.14
CA ILE A 262 11.02 -7.28 3.18
C ILE A 262 11.46 -5.94 3.79
N ARG A 263 11.00 -5.65 5.01
CA ARG A 263 11.32 -4.40 5.72
C ARG A 263 12.80 -4.31 6.06
N ASP A 264 13.48 -5.42 6.35
CA ASP A 264 14.93 -5.46 6.60
C ASP A 264 15.72 -4.94 5.41
N VAL A 265 15.27 -5.25 4.19
CA VAL A 265 15.86 -4.71 2.95
C VAL A 265 15.46 -3.25 2.75
N ALA A 266 14.16 -2.94 2.83
CA ALA A 266 13.62 -1.61 2.57
C ALA A 266 14.22 -0.52 3.48
N GLY A 267 14.45 -0.84 4.76
CA GLY A 267 15.02 0.06 5.78
C GLY A 267 16.43 0.59 5.48
N ASN A 268 17.06 0.17 4.37
CA ASN A 268 18.31 0.72 3.88
C ASN A 268 18.16 2.07 3.16
N ALA A 269 16.96 2.42 2.68
CA ALA A 269 16.67 3.67 2.00
C ALA A 269 15.57 4.46 2.74
N PRO A 270 15.40 5.78 2.50
CA PRO A 270 14.16 6.48 2.83
C PRO A 270 13.02 5.98 1.92
N TYR A 271 11.89 5.57 2.49
CA TYR A 271 10.73 5.06 1.74
C TYR A 271 9.40 5.31 2.47
N ASP A 272 8.35 5.51 1.67
CA ASP A 272 6.94 5.43 2.07
C ASP A 272 6.33 4.10 1.60
N TYR A 273 6.68 3.68 0.39
CA TYR A 273 6.07 2.54 -0.31
C TYR A 273 7.15 1.58 -0.81
N ILE A 274 6.90 0.28 -0.63
CA ILE A 274 7.80 -0.80 -1.05
C ILE A 274 7.23 -1.46 -2.29
N TYR A 275 8.04 -1.57 -3.34
CA TYR A 275 7.70 -2.31 -4.55
C TYR A 275 8.80 -3.31 -4.89
N ILE A 276 8.41 -4.56 -5.16
CA ILE A 276 9.34 -5.65 -5.44
C ILE A 276 9.28 -5.98 -6.93
N LEU A 277 10.44 -6.03 -7.57
CA LEU A 277 10.58 -6.53 -8.93
C LEU A 277 11.00 -7.99 -8.86
N ALA A 278 10.20 -8.90 -9.39
CA ALA A 278 10.52 -10.31 -9.45
C ALA A 278 11.15 -10.66 -10.80
N ASN A 279 12.36 -11.24 -10.78
CA ASN A 279 13.11 -11.66 -11.97
C ASN A 279 12.43 -12.87 -12.66
N THR A 280 11.38 -12.60 -13.44
CA THR A 280 10.59 -13.62 -14.15
C THR A 280 9.73 -12.98 -15.24
N ASP A 281 9.43 -13.77 -16.27
CA ASP A 281 8.52 -13.44 -17.36
C ASP A 281 7.10 -14.00 -17.18
N LYS A 282 6.87 -14.91 -16.21
CA LYS A 282 5.55 -15.48 -15.92
C LYS A 282 4.64 -14.37 -15.37
N TYR A 283 3.44 -14.23 -15.92
CA TYR A 283 2.49 -13.21 -15.45
C TYR A 283 2.15 -13.44 -13.98
N GLY A 284 2.30 -12.39 -13.16
CA GLY A 284 1.82 -12.37 -11.79
C GLY A 284 2.32 -11.17 -11.01
N GLY A 285 1.67 -10.96 -9.88
CA GLY A 285 1.92 -9.83 -8.99
C GLY A 285 0.86 -9.75 -7.91
N GLY A 286 0.92 -8.67 -7.14
CA GLY A 286 -0.04 -8.31 -6.11
C GLY A 286 0.33 -6.99 -5.47
N GLY A 287 -0.67 -6.30 -4.93
CA GLY A 287 -0.49 -5.04 -4.22
C GLY A 287 -1.47 -4.92 -3.08
N ILE A 288 -0.97 -4.65 -1.87
CA ILE A 288 -1.80 -4.49 -0.68
C ILE A 288 -1.57 -3.09 -0.10
N TYR A 289 -2.66 -2.39 0.21
CA TYR A 289 -2.64 -1.01 0.70
C TYR A 289 -1.70 -0.82 1.91
N ASN A 290 -0.72 0.10 1.77
CA ASN A 290 0.32 0.40 2.76
C ASN A 290 1.11 -0.83 3.30
N PHE A 291 1.24 -1.88 2.48
CA PHE A 291 2.00 -3.09 2.80
C PHE A 291 3.22 -3.21 1.87
N TYR A 292 3.08 -3.87 0.72
CA TYR A 292 4.00 -3.81 -0.41
C TYR A 292 3.27 -4.15 -1.72
N GLY A 293 3.91 -3.84 -2.84
CA GLY A 293 3.54 -4.32 -4.17
C GLY A 293 4.64 -5.21 -4.74
N ILE A 294 4.28 -6.12 -5.63
CA ILE A 294 5.21 -7.02 -6.31
C ILE A 294 4.69 -7.35 -7.71
N SER A 295 5.59 -7.47 -8.69
CA SER A 295 5.22 -7.94 -10.02
C SER A 295 6.38 -8.62 -10.75
N ALA A 296 6.03 -9.45 -11.72
CA ALA A 296 6.96 -9.97 -12.71
C ALA A 296 7.62 -8.81 -13.49
N ALA A 297 8.95 -8.79 -13.50
CA ALA A 297 9.74 -7.71 -14.09
C ALA A 297 9.87 -7.81 -15.62
N HIS A 298 9.68 -9.00 -16.19
CA HIS A 298 9.99 -9.30 -17.59
C HIS A 298 8.81 -9.81 -18.41
N HIS A 299 7.57 -9.70 -17.90
CA HIS A 299 6.40 -10.11 -18.66
C HIS A 299 6.27 -9.32 -19.97
N PHE A 300 6.07 -10.04 -21.08
CA PHE A 300 6.03 -9.44 -22.41
C PHE A 300 4.87 -8.43 -22.55
N ASN A 301 5.20 -7.19 -22.93
CA ASN A 301 4.27 -6.09 -23.24
C ASN A 301 3.30 -5.59 -22.14
N GLU A 302 3.33 -6.16 -20.93
CA GLU A 302 2.33 -5.81 -19.88
C GLU A 302 2.94 -5.36 -18.55
N THR A 303 4.26 -5.45 -18.38
CA THR A 303 4.96 -5.07 -17.12
C THR A 303 4.53 -3.71 -16.59
N GLY A 304 4.56 -2.67 -17.44
CA GLY A 304 4.15 -1.32 -17.04
C GLY A 304 2.70 -1.21 -16.55
N LYS A 305 1.80 -2.05 -17.08
CA LYS A 305 0.38 -2.06 -16.68
C LYS A 305 0.18 -2.80 -15.37
N ILE A 306 0.86 -3.94 -15.19
CA ILE A 306 0.85 -4.68 -13.93
C ILE A 306 1.39 -3.75 -12.83
N TYR A 307 2.53 -3.07 -13.08
CA TYR A 307 3.11 -2.14 -12.11
C TYR A 307 2.12 -1.10 -11.61
N ILE A 308 1.43 -0.43 -12.52
CA ILE A 308 0.54 0.66 -12.15
C ILE A 308 -0.74 0.16 -11.49
N HIS A 309 -1.22 -1.02 -11.85
CA HIS A 309 -2.36 -1.68 -11.22
C HIS A 309 -2.08 -2.00 -9.75
N GLU A 310 -1.01 -2.76 -9.50
CA GLU A 310 -0.65 -3.16 -8.14
C GLU A 310 -0.28 -1.96 -7.29
N PHE A 311 0.38 -0.96 -7.89
CA PHE A 311 0.66 0.29 -7.20
C PHE A 311 -0.63 1.07 -6.87
N GLY A 312 -1.70 0.95 -7.67
CA GLY A 312 -3.01 1.51 -7.37
C GLY A 312 -3.60 0.98 -6.06
N HIS A 313 -3.50 -0.34 -5.83
CA HIS A 313 -3.86 -0.96 -4.55
C HIS A 313 -2.95 -0.48 -3.42
N LEU A 314 -1.63 -0.60 -3.60
CA LEU A 314 -0.62 -0.25 -2.59
C LEU A 314 -0.74 1.21 -2.12
N PHE A 315 -0.86 2.13 -3.06
CA PHE A 315 -0.70 3.57 -2.82
C PHE A 315 -2.03 4.26 -2.49
N ALA A 316 -3.07 3.99 -3.28
CA ALA A 316 -4.34 4.71 -3.20
C ALA A 316 -5.47 3.87 -2.59
N GLY A 317 -5.20 2.62 -2.22
CA GLY A 317 -6.19 1.73 -1.64
C GLY A 317 -7.36 1.49 -2.60
N LEU A 318 -7.09 1.49 -3.91
CA LEU A 318 -8.11 1.21 -4.91
C LEU A 318 -8.52 -0.26 -4.80
N GLY A 319 -9.81 -0.55 -4.89
CA GLY A 319 -10.32 -1.90 -5.02
C GLY A 319 -10.36 -2.33 -6.49
N ASP A 320 -10.37 -3.64 -6.73
CA ASP A 320 -10.56 -4.16 -8.08
C ASP A 320 -11.96 -3.88 -8.60
N GLU A 321 -12.03 -3.35 -9.81
CA GLU A 321 -13.29 -3.01 -10.48
C GLU A 321 -13.81 -4.17 -11.34
N TYR A 322 -13.09 -5.27 -11.49
CA TYR A 322 -13.55 -6.43 -12.25
C TYR A 322 -14.43 -7.38 -11.45
N ILE A 323 -15.16 -8.22 -12.17
CA ILE A 323 -15.95 -9.32 -11.62
C ILE A 323 -15.06 -10.56 -11.63
N GLY A 324 -14.94 -11.23 -10.49
CA GLY A 324 -14.13 -12.42 -10.29
C GLY A 324 -14.96 -13.69 -10.42
N GLY A 325 -14.42 -14.80 -9.90
CA GLY A 325 -15.14 -16.06 -9.78
C GLY A 325 -15.98 -16.17 -8.50
N VAL A 326 -16.66 -17.31 -8.35
CA VAL A 326 -17.60 -17.58 -7.23
C VAL A 326 -16.89 -17.56 -5.87
N GLU A 327 -15.60 -17.87 -5.85
CA GLU A 327 -14.72 -17.90 -4.68
C GLU A 327 -14.56 -16.54 -3.98
N TYR A 328 -14.85 -15.42 -4.65
CA TYR A 328 -14.78 -14.07 -4.08
C TYR A 328 -16.15 -13.47 -3.76
N SER A 329 -17.23 -14.27 -3.81
CA SER A 329 -18.61 -13.78 -3.64
C SER A 329 -18.90 -13.12 -2.27
N ASP A 330 -18.11 -13.46 -1.24
CA ASP A 330 -18.26 -12.92 0.11
C ASP A 330 -17.19 -11.86 0.47
N PHE A 331 -16.34 -11.43 -0.49
CA PHE A 331 -15.24 -10.51 -0.19
C PHE A 331 -15.73 -9.12 0.23
N TYR A 332 -16.75 -8.59 -0.47
CA TYR A 332 -17.42 -7.36 -0.08
C TYR A 332 -18.83 -7.64 0.47
N GLN A 333 -19.09 -7.18 1.69
CA GLN A 333 -20.40 -7.27 2.29
C GLN A 333 -21.33 -6.19 1.73
N VAL A 334 -22.38 -6.58 1.01
CA VAL A 334 -23.30 -5.65 0.32
C VAL A 334 -24.08 -4.70 1.23
N HIS A 335 -24.04 -4.91 2.55
CA HIS A 335 -24.71 -4.09 3.56
C HIS A 335 -23.75 -3.16 4.32
N VAL A 336 -22.47 -3.15 3.95
CA VAL A 336 -21.43 -2.30 4.53
C VAL A 336 -20.81 -1.52 3.39
N GLU A 337 -20.55 -0.22 3.59
CA GLU A 337 -19.86 0.58 2.59
C GLU A 337 -18.36 0.19 2.57
N PRO A 338 -17.79 -0.22 1.42
CA PRO A 338 -16.35 -0.47 1.29
C PRO A 338 -15.55 0.77 1.69
N TRP A 339 -14.31 0.64 2.13
CA TRP A 339 -13.48 1.82 2.43
C TRP A 339 -12.73 2.32 1.18
N GLU A 340 -12.56 1.47 0.17
CA GLU A 340 -11.87 1.75 -1.09
C GLU A 340 -12.59 2.86 -1.86
N PRO A 341 -11.91 3.89 -2.36
CA PRO A 341 -12.57 5.07 -2.91
C PRO A 341 -13.30 4.83 -4.23
N ASN A 342 -12.94 3.79 -4.98
CA ASN A 342 -13.47 3.48 -6.31
C ASN A 342 -14.51 2.34 -6.31
N LEU A 343 -14.96 1.88 -5.15
CA LEU A 343 -16.04 0.91 -5.01
C LEU A 343 -17.15 1.48 -4.12
N THR A 344 -18.40 1.06 -4.35
CA THR A 344 -19.52 1.40 -3.45
C THR A 344 -20.55 0.28 -3.39
N THR A 345 -21.20 0.11 -2.25
CA THR A 345 -22.41 -0.75 -2.10
C THR A 345 -23.69 0.09 -2.04
N LEU A 346 -23.56 1.41 -2.19
CA LEU A 346 -24.62 2.42 -2.04
C LEU A 346 -25.16 2.60 -0.62
N VAL A 347 -24.50 2.03 0.39
CA VAL A 347 -24.84 2.19 1.80
C VAL A 347 -24.50 3.60 2.29
N ASP A 348 -23.35 4.14 1.85
CA ASP A 348 -22.88 5.48 2.19
C ASP A 348 -22.17 6.15 0.99
N PHE A 349 -22.87 6.17 -0.14
CA PHE A 349 -22.34 6.68 -1.42
C PHE A 349 -21.97 8.17 -1.38
N ASP A 350 -22.51 8.95 -0.44
CA ASP A 350 -22.16 10.36 -0.23
C ASP A 350 -20.66 10.55 0.09
N LYS A 351 -20.00 9.54 0.67
CA LYS A 351 -18.55 9.56 0.96
C LYS A 351 -17.67 9.18 -0.24
N LYS A 352 -18.27 8.78 -1.36
CA LYS A 352 -17.57 8.26 -2.54
C LYS A 352 -17.53 9.33 -3.64
N TRP A 353 -17.78 8.95 -4.89
CA TRP A 353 -17.73 9.86 -6.04
C TRP A 353 -19.09 10.45 -6.42
N LYS A 354 -20.08 10.43 -5.51
CA LYS A 354 -21.41 11.01 -5.79
C LYS A 354 -21.33 12.48 -6.22
N ASN A 355 -20.43 13.25 -5.62
CA ASN A 355 -20.18 14.65 -5.98
C ASN A 355 -19.47 14.84 -7.34
N MET A 356 -19.02 13.76 -7.98
CA MET A 356 -18.41 13.75 -9.31
C MET A 356 -19.40 13.31 -10.40
N LEU A 357 -20.62 12.88 -10.03
CA LEU A 357 -21.64 12.48 -10.99
C LEU A 357 -22.19 13.71 -11.75
N PRO A 358 -22.50 13.56 -13.04
CA PRO A 358 -23.29 14.56 -13.76
C PRO A 358 -24.65 14.80 -13.07
N GLU A 359 -25.14 16.04 -13.13
CA GLU A 359 -26.46 16.37 -12.61
C GLU A 359 -27.55 15.49 -13.25
N GLY A 360 -28.38 14.86 -12.41
CA GLY A 360 -29.44 13.95 -12.86
C GLY A 360 -28.96 12.58 -13.36
N ALA A 361 -27.70 12.20 -13.15
CA ALA A 361 -27.21 10.87 -13.50
C ALA A 361 -28.00 9.77 -12.77
N PRO A 362 -28.46 8.72 -13.47
CA PRO A 362 -29.19 7.63 -12.84
C PRO A 362 -28.27 6.78 -11.94
N VAL A 363 -28.81 6.38 -10.78
CA VAL A 363 -28.16 5.51 -9.79
C VAL A 363 -29.08 4.31 -9.50
N PRO A 364 -28.70 3.07 -9.87
CA PRO A 364 -27.51 2.73 -10.66
C PRO A 364 -27.62 3.19 -12.13
N SER A 365 -26.48 3.25 -12.82
CA SER A 365 -26.41 3.65 -14.23
C SER A 365 -26.88 2.51 -15.17
N PRO A 366 -27.87 2.73 -16.06
CA PRO A 366 -28.40 1.69 -16.93
C PRO A 366 -27.35 1.09 -17.86
N GLU A 367 -27.44 -0.22 -18.13
CA GLU A 367 -26.55 -0.96 -19.05
C GLU A 367 -26.36 -0.28 -20.41
N LYS A 368 -27.42 0.34 -20.95
CA LYS A 368 -27.38 1.05 -22.23
C LYS A 368 -26.36 2.20 -22.25
N GLN A 369 -26.02 2.78 -21.09
CA GLN A 369 -25.04 3.85 -20.95
C GLN A 369 -23.61 3.34 -20.72
N TRP A 370 -23.39 2.02 -20.66
CA TRP A 370 -22.06 1.45 -20.39
C TRP A 370 -21.07 1.59 -21.56
N LYS A 371 -21.53 2.13 -22.69
CA LYS A 371 -20.66 2.50 -23.82
C LYS A 371 -20.21 3.96 -23.78
N GLU A 372 -20.78 4.75 -22.86
CA GLU A 372 -20.44 6.15 -22.69
C GLU A 372 -19.24 6.25 -21.73
N LYS A 373 -18.16 6.91 -22.15
CA LYS A 373 -16.99 7.20 -21.30
C LYS A 373 -17.31 8.30 -20.28
N LYS A 374 -18.31 8.09 -19.43
CA LYS A 374 -18.80 9.05 -18.43
C LYS A 374 -18.77 8.45 -17.03
N ILE A 375 -18.56 9.28 -16.02
CA ILE A 375 -18.67 8.87 -14.62
C ILE A 375 -20.10 8.45 -14.34
N GLY A 376 -20.28 7.31 -13.69
CA GLY A 376 -21.58 6.71 -13.36
C GLY A 376 -21.49 5.81 -12.14
N VAL A 377 -22.48 4.95 -11.99
CA VAL A 377 -22.59 3.94 -10.93
C VAL A 377 -22.90 2.60 -11.60
N TYR A 378 -21.85 1.91 -12.03
CA TYR A 378 -21.93 0.72 -12.87
C TYR A 378 -21.89 -0.54 -12.00
N GLU A 379 -22.93 -1.37 -12.04
CA GLU A 379 -23.00 -2.58 -11.22
C GLU A 379 -21.97 -3.63 -11.67
N GLY A 380 -21.42 -4.37 -10.71
CA GLY A 380 -20.42 -5.41 -10.91
C GLY A 380 -19.00 -4.88 -10.69
N ALA A 381 -18.42 -5.14 -9.53
CA ALA A 381 -17.06 -4.75 -9.16
C ALA A 381 -16.68 -5.47 -7.86
N GLY A 382 -15.45 -5.32 -7.40
CA GLY A 382 -15.00 -5.97 -6.16
C GLY A 382 -15.22 -7.48 -6.23
N TYR A 383 -14.91 -8.07 -7.38
CA TYR A 383 -15.08 -9.49 -7.69
C TYR A 383 -16.54 -10.00 -7.76
N VAL A 384 -17.55 -9.20 -7.43
CA VAL A 384 -18.95 -9.63 -7.43
C VAL A 384 -19.74 -9.00 -8.57
N SER A 385 -20.74 -9.72 -9.09
CA SER A 385 -21.55 -9.26 -10.22
C SER A 385 -22.70 -8.33 -9.83
N LYS A 386 -23.09 -8.28 -8.55
CA LYS A 386 -24.23 -7.52 -8.05
C LYS A 386 -23.96 -6.89 -6.69
N GLY A 387 -24.62 -5.78 -6.41
CA GLY A 387 -24.56 -5.11 -5.10
C GLY A 387 -23.30 -4.29 -4.82
N VAL A 388 -22.25 -4.42 -5.65
CA VAL A 388 -21.07 -3.54 -5.63
C VAL A 388 -20.97 -2.84 -6.99
N TYR A 389 -20.62 -1.56 -6.96
CA TYR A 389 -20.61 -0.69 -8.13
C TYR A 389 -19.25 -0.02 -8.30
N ARG A 390 -18.87 0.23 -9.55
CA ARG A 390 -17.67 0.96 -9.97
C ARG A 390 -18.01 2.30 -10.64
N PRO A 391 -17.08 3.28 -10.65
CA PRO A 391 -17.33 4.62 -11.15
C PRO A 391 -17.33 4.72 -12.68
N TRP A 392 -16.75 3.73 -13.36
CA TRP A 392 -16.54 3.79 -14.80
C TRP A 392 -16.65 2.45 -15.48
N VAL A 393 -16.94 2.49 -16.78
CA VAL A 393 -17.24 1.29 -17.58
C VAL A 393 -16.02 0.37 -17.72
N ASN A 394 -14.83 0.96 -17.80
CA ASN A 394 -13.55 0.27 -17.84
C ASN A 394 -12.48 1.20 -17.24
N CYS A 395 -11.48 0.63 -16.56
CA CYS A 395 -10.43 1.30 -15.78
C CYS A 395 -9.21 0.39 -15.76
N LEU A 396 -8.02 0.92 -15.45
CA LEU A 396 -6.87 0.06 -15.13
C LEU A 396 -7.16 -0.88 -13.94
N MET A 397 -8.06 -0.51 -13.03
CA MET A 397 -8.52 -1.42 -11.97
C MET A 397 -9.55 -2.47 -12.44
N ASN A 398 -9.99 -2.43 -13.71
CA ASN A 398 -10.98 -3.37 -14.26
C ASN A 398 -10.36 -4.30 -15.31
N ASN A 399 -9.70 -3.75 -16.34
CA ASN A 399 -9.16 -4.55 -17.42
C ASN A 399 -7.90 -3.91 -18.03
N LEU A 400 -6.75 -4.31 -17.52
CA LEU A 400 -5.43 -3.84 -17.94
C LEU A 400 -5.14 -4.08 -19.42
N HIS A 401 -5.70 -5.13 -20.04
CA HIS A 401 -5.38 -5.49 -21.42
C HIS A 401 -6.01 -4.56 -22.46
N THR A 402 -7.08 -3.84 -22.11
CA THR A 402 -7.89 -3.07 -23.06
C THR A 402 -7.87 -1.56 -22.84
N ILE A 403 -7.22 -1.08 -21.78
CA ILE A 403 -7.16 0.33 -21.42
C ILE A 403 -5.80 0.71 -20.83
N ASP A 404 -5.44 2.00 -20.95
CA ASP A 404 -4.18 2.57 -20.45
C ASP A 404 -4.42 3.75 -19.49
N VAL A 405 -5.62 3.87 -18.93
CA VAL A 405 -6.01 5.00 -18.08
C VAL A 405 -6.77 4.55 -16.84
N PHE A 406 -6.46 5.18 -15.71
CA PHE A 406 -7.34 5.15 -14.56
C PHE A 406 -8.63 5.91 -14.88
N CYS A 407 -9.74 5.46 -14.29
CA CYS A 407 -10.96 6.23 -14.34
C CYS A 407 -10.81 7.56 -13.58
N PRO A 408 -11.66 8.58 -13.85
CA PRO A 408 -11.54 9.88 -13.17
C PRO A 408 -11.58 9.82 -11.64
N VAL A 409 -12.26 8.81 -11.07
CA VAL A 409 -12.34 8.63 -9.60
C VAL A 409 -11.03 8.06 -9.06
N CYS A 410 -10.45 7.05 -9.72
CA CYS A 410 -9.13 6.53 -9.37
C CYS A 410 -8.03 7.58 -9.57
N ASP A 411 -8.05 8.33 -10.68
CA ASP A 411 -7.09 9.43 -10.94
C ASP A 411 -7.14 10.49 -9.82
N LYS A 412 -8.35 10.88 -9.39
CA LYS A 412 -8.53 11.79 -8.24
C LYS A 412 -7.99 11.18 -6.94
N ALA A 413 -8.34 9.93 -6.63
CA ALA A 413 -7.89 9.27 -5.39
C ALA A 413 -6.35 9.17 -5.32
N ILE A 414 -5.70 8.81 -6.42
CA ILE A 414 -4.23 8.80 -6.53
C ILE A 414 -3.68 10.22 -6.35
N GLN A 415 -4.26 11.23 -7.01
CA GLN A 415 -3.80 12.61 -6.88
C GLN A 415 -3.93 13.13 -5.44
N ASP A 416 -5.00 12.77 -4.73
CA ASP A 416 -5.21 13.12 -3.33
C ASP A 416 -4.16 12.47 -2.43
N MET A 417 -3.79 11.21 -2.68
CA MET A 417 -2.70 10.55 -1.95
C MET A 417 -1.32 11.14 -2.24
N ILE A 418 -1.04 11.59 -3.47
CA ILE A 418 0.18 12.35 -3.77
C ILE A 418 0.19 13.65 -2.96
N ASN A 419 -0.93 14.36 -2.91
CA ASN A 419 -1.05 15.58 -2.12
C ASN A 419 -0.88 15.31 -0.62
N PHE A 420 -1.46 14.23 -0.09
CA PHE A 420 -1.36 13.86 1.32
C PHE A 420 0.08 13.58 1.76
N ASN A 421 0.90 12.98 0.88
CA ASN A 421 2.30 12.72 1.21
C ASN A 421 3.16 13.98 1.07
N CYS A 422 2.91 14.82 0.04
CA CYS A 422 3.83 15.91 -0.31
C CYS A 422 3.46 17.32 0.21
N LYS A 423 2.26 17.55 0.77
CA LYS A 423 1.75 18.92 1.05
C LYS A 423 1.25 19.12 2.47
#